data_AF-A0A9Q1H2Y9-F1
#
_entry.id   AF-A0A9Q1H2Y9-F1
#
_cell.length_a   1.000
_cell.length_b   1.000
_cell.length_c   1.000
_cell.angle_alpha   90.00
_cell.angle_beta   90.00
_cell.angle_gamma   90.00
#
_symmetry.space_group_name_H-M   'P 1'
#
loop_
_entity.id
_entity.type
_entity.pdbx_description
1 polymer ?
#
loop_
_entity_poly.entity_id
_entity_poly.type
_entity_poly.pdbx_seq_one_letter_code
_entity_poly.pdbx_strand_id
1 'polypeptide(L)'
;MEIFDTSTTSLDVEEQTDSGGVSLDDVIQVFYLVFGILGLFGNGLVLLVMVRIRSLRTITNLFIINQSVIDFASSIFLLILLYNPVKYDFKNWQFNAWTLFVCYFWQSQYIFWSLMGCSTGNLIILTLERGVAVVFPIIYRNRVTWRTAAVFVVLPWIFGFVFQLYWPSVHHFVDGVCYPSFGNRNVQIAVGVIVFIFKLFIPVIVMFAVYVAILQRIKPKVTQVRNGNPSLPNATTQRAPLHAPIPDTQKTTKNWATTPAAGEAPKSTSQAVPQTHRIRLNIIKTLLLVTVVFAVCWTPTQLVFLVYNLGGPLDIRGTLYKLSVVVVFINIWINPVIYTFKYRKFQDGLRKTFCLGQRQTTGAPSTVLTLG
;
A
#
# COMPACT_ATOMS: atom_id res chain seq x y z
N MET A 1 74.29 15.72 7.91
CA MET A 1 74.99 15.72 6.61
C MET A 1 74.17 14.84 5.70
N GLU A 2 73.43 15.46 4.78
CA GLU A 2 72.86 14.83 3.58
C GLU A 2 73.99 14.12 2.80
N ILE A 3 73.81 13.12 1.93
CA ILE A 3 73.05 13.07 0.67
C ILE A 3 72.95 11.56 0.31
N PHE A 4 71.75 10.98 0.14
CA PHE A 4 71.15 10.53 -1.13
C PHE A 4 72.06 9.70 -2.05
N ASP A 5 71.71 8.43 -2.26
CA ASP A 5 71.73 7.90 -3.63
C ASP A 5 70.70 6.81 -3.89
N THR A 6 70.30 6.78 -5.15
CA THR A 6 69.02 6.32 -5.67
C THR A 6 69.18 4.91 -6.23
N SER A 7 68.27 3.99 -5.92
CA SER A 7 68.10 2.78 -6.73
C SER A 7 66.64 2.34 -6.75
N THR A 8 66.09 2.57 -7.93
CA THR A 8 64.77 2.29 -8.48
C THR A 8 64.47 0.79 -8.45
N THR A 9 63.51 0.37 -7.62
CA THR A 9 62.70 -0.82 -7.90
C THR A 9 61.36 -0.33 -8.42
N SER A 10 61.20 -0.42 -9.74
CA SER A 10 59.94 -0.34 -10.46
C SER A 10 58.95 -1.34 -9.86
N LEU A 11 58.05 -0.84 -9.02
CA LEU A 11 56.77 -1.51 -8.78
C LEU A 11 55.90 -1.14 -9.97
N ASP A 12 55.50 -2.18 -10.69
CA ASP A 12 54.58 -2.12 -11.81
C ASP A 12 53.37 -1.26 -11.43
N VAL A 13 53.29 -0.09 -12.05
CA VAL A 13 52.03 0.63 -12.19
C VAL A 13 51.19 -0.27 -13.09
N GLU A 14 50.34 -1.09 -12.47
CA GLU A 14 49.15 -1.61 -13.14
C GLU A 14 48.37 -0.39 -13.63
N GLU A 15 48.67 0.01 -14.86
CA GLU A 15 47.84 0.84 -15.70
C GLU A 15 46.55 0.05 -15.92
N GLN A 16 45.64 0.20 -14.95
CA GLN A 16 44.32 -0.40 -15.00
C GLN A 16 43.60 0.23 -16.18
N THR A 17 43.63 -0.52 -17.28
CA THR A 17 42.98 -0.21 -18.53
C THR A 17 41.51 0.06 -18.20
N ASP A 18 41.07 1.29 -18.48
CA ASP A 18 39.67 1.70 -18.44
C ASP A 18 38.90 0.83 -19.44
N SER A 19 38.53 -0.36 -18.96
CA SER A 19 37.65 -1.25 -19.66
C SER A 19 36.33 -0.51 -19.70
N GLY A 20 35.83 -0.18 -20.89
CA GLY A 20 34.52 0.46 -21.11
C GLY A 20 33.32 -0.41 -20.67
N GLY A 21 33.43 -1.07 -19.53
CA GLY A 21 32.40 -1.82 -18.83
C GLY A 21 31.55 -0.87 -18.00
N VAL A 22 30.25 -1.13 -18.00
CA VAL A 22 29.26 -0.37 -17.24
C VAL A 22 29.58 -0.50 -15.74
N SER A 23 29.81 0.64 -15.06
CA SER A 23 30.05 0.62 -13.62
C SER A 23 28.75 0.32 -12.86
N LEU A 24 28.86 -0.21 -11.63
CA LEU A 24 27.69 -0.44 -10.78
C LEU A 24 26.90 0.85 -10.53
N ASP A 25 27.58 1.99 -10.43
CA ASP A 25 26.94 3.28 -10.22
C ASP A 25 26.14 3.72 -11.45
N ASP A 26 26.61 3.42 -12.67
CA ASP A 26 25.85 3.65 -13.89
C ASP A 26 24.59 2.77 -13.94
N VAL A 27 24.71 1.50 -13.54
CA VAL A 27 23.54 0.60 -13.43
C VAL A 27 22.51 1.15 -12.45
N ILE A 28 22.93 1.66 -11.30
CA ILE A 28 22.03 2.26 -10.30
C ILE A 28 21.36 3.51 -10.86
N GLN A 29 22.07 4.36 -11.59
CA GLN A 29 21.50 5.54 -12.25
C GLN A 29 20.42 5.16 -13.27
N VAL A 30 20.61 4.06 -14.02
CA VAL A 30 19.56 3.53 -14.91
C VAL A 30 18.30 3.16 -14.11
N PHE A 31 18.44 2.50 -12.96
CA PHE A 31 17.28 2.20 -12.11
C PHE A 31 16.59 3.44 -11.56
N TYR A 32 17.34 4.47 -11.16
CA TYR A 32 16.79 5.75 -10.70
C TYR A 32 15.95 6.39 -11.80
N LEU A 33 16.46 6.41 -13.04
CA LEU A 33 15.76 6.93 -14.20
C LEU A 33 14.48 6.14 -14.50
N VAL A 34 14.59 4.81 -14.62
CA VAL A 34 13.47 3.93 -14.98
C VAL A 34 12.37 3.99 -13.93
N PHE A 35 12.70 3.80 -12.66
CA PHE A 35 11.70 3.79 -11.58
C PHE A 35 11.15 5.19 -11.31
N GLY A 36 11.95 6.25 -11.46
CA GLY A 36 11.49 7.63 -11.39
C GLY A 36 10.46 7.94 -12.47
N ILE A 37 10.71 7.54 -13.73
CA ILE A 37 9.76 7.70 -14.83
C ILE A 37 8.47 6.90 -14.56
N LEU A 38 8.58 5.61 -14.25
CA LEU A 38 7.41 4.76 -13.97
C LEU A 38 6.57 5.31 -12.83
N GLY A 39 7.20 5.78 -11.75
CA GLY A 39 6.53 6.35 -10.60
C GLY A 39 5.86 7.70 -10.92
N LEU A 40 6.50 8.57 -11.71
CA LEU A 40 5.93 9.84 -12.14
C LEU A 40 4.67 9.63 -12.98
N PHE A 41 4.75 8.80 -14.03
CA PHE A 41 3.61 8.53 -14.91
C PHE A 41 2.50 7.74 -14.20
N GLY A 42 2.86 6.68 -13.47
CA GLY A 42 1.90 5.82 -12.77
C GLY A 42 1.11 6.57 -11.71
N ASN A 43 1.79 7.30 -10.81
CA ASN A 43 1.11 8.04 -9.75
C ASN A 43 0.39 9.28 -10.30
N GLY A 44 0.96 9.96 -11.29
CA GLY A 44 0.30 11.06 -11.99
C GLY A 44 -1.03 10.64 -12.63
N LEU A 45 -1.07 9.44 -13.23
CA LEU A 45 -2.30 8.86 -13.78
C LEU A 45 -3.34 8.57 -12.70
N VAL A 46 -2.93 8.00 -11.55
CA VAL A 46 -3.85 7.76 -10.42
C VAL A 46 -4.45 9.07 -9.94
N LEU A 47 -3.63 10.10 -9.75
CA LEU A 47 -4.07 11.44 -9.35
C LEU A 47 -5.06 12.03 -10.36
N LEU A 48 -4.75 11.94 -11.66
CA LEU A 48 -5.64 12.42 -12.73
C LEU A 48 -7.01 11.75 -12.68
N VAL A 49 -7.07 10.42 -12.58
CA VAL A 49 -8.33 9.67 -12.51
C VAL A 49 -9.13 10.04 -11.26
N MET A 50 -8.48 10.13 -10.11
CA MET A 50 -9.14 10.51 -8.84
C MET A 50 -9.72 11.93 -8.90
N VAL A 51 -9.01 12.86 -9.54
CA VAL A 51 -9.52 14.21 -9.79
C VAL A 51 -10.64 14.17 -10.81
N ARG A 52 -10.55 13.47 -11.94
CA ARG A 52 -11.61 13.49 -12.97
C ARG A 52 -12.91 12.81 -12.50
N ILE A 53 -12.83 11.76 -11.70
CA ILE A 53 -13.98 10.92 -11.36
C ILE A 53 -14.49 11.24 -9.95
N ARG A 54 -15.53 12.09 -9.87
CA ARG A 54 -16.12 12.53 -8.59
C ARG A 54 -16.57 11.38 -7.68
N SER A 55 -17.06 10.27 -8.22
CA SER A 55 -17.51 9.11 -7.44
C SER A 55 -16.36 8.37 -6.72
N LEU A 56 -15.11 8.64 -7.09
CA LEU A 56 -13.92 8.12 -6.40
C LEU A 56 -13.44 9.06 -5.29
N ARG A 57 -13.97 10.27 -5.13
CA ARG A 57 -13.53 11.23 -4.11
C ARG A 57 -14.20 10.95 -2.76
N THR A 58 -13.81 9.83 -2.16
CA THR A 58 -14.33 9.36 -0.86
C THR A 58 -13.23 9.41 0.20
N ILE A 59 -13.60 9.46 1.49
CA ILE A 59 -12.65 9.47 2.62
C ILE A 59 -11.65 8.30 2.50
N THR A 60 -12.17 7.12 2.20
CA THR A 60 -11.41 5.89 1.98
C THR A 60 -10.38 5.98 0.84
N ASN A 61 -10.69 6.73 -0.22
CA ASN A 61 -9.78 6.91 -1.35
C ASN A 61 -8.79 8.06 -1.12
N LEU A 62 -8.99 8.89 -0.08
CA LEU A 62 -8.06 9.96 0.28
C LEU A 62 -6.67 9.41 0.63
N PHE A 63 -6.59 8.27 1.33
CA PHE A 63 -5.32 7.61 1.65
C PHE A 63 -4.61 7.06 0.40
N ILE A 64 -5.36 6.65 -0.63
CA ILE A 64 -4.80 6.22 -1.93
C ILE A 64 -4.27 7.44 -2.69
N ILE A 65 -4.99 8.56 -2.65
CA ILE A 65 -4.53 9.83 -3.22
C ILE A 65 -3.25 10.28 -2.50
N ASN A 66 -3.22 10.26 -1.17
CA ASN A 66 -2.05 10.64 -0.37
C ASN A 66 -0.84 9.76 -0.71
N GLN A 67 -1.04 8.44 -0.81
CA GLN A 67 0.01 7.52 -1.27
C GLN A 67 0.57 7.94 -2.63
N SER A 68 -0.31 8.24 -3.59
CA SER A 68 0.08 8.65 -4.93
C SER A 68 0.81 10.00 -4.94
N VAL A 69 0.45 10.94 -4.06
CA VAL A 69 1.18 12.22 -3.90
C VAL A 69 2.59 11.98 -3.37
N ILE A 70 2.73 11.15 -2.32
CA ILE A 70 4.03 10.84 -1.72
C ILE A 70 4.93 10.14 -2.75
N ASP A 71 4.40 9.13 -3.43
CA ASP A 71 5.17 8.34 -4.40
C ASP A 71 5.50 9.18 -5.66
N PHE A 72 4.62 10.09 -6.09
CA PHE A 72 4.90 11.06 -7.16
C PHE A 72 6.04 12.03 -6.77
N ALA A 73 5.99 12.58 -5.55
CA ALA A 73 7.07 13.43 -5.03
C ALA A 73 8.39 12.66 -4.89
N SER A 74 8.33 11.40 -4.43
CA SER A 74 9.50 10.50 -4.34
C SER A 74 10.11 10.26 -5.71
N SER A 75 9.27 10.10 -6.74
CA SER A 75 9.69 9.89 -8.12
C SER A 75 10.40 11.11 -8.70
N ILE A 76 9.87 12.32 -8.46
CA ILE A 76 10.54 13.58 -8.83
C ILE A 76 11.91 13.65 -8.17
N PHE A 77 11.97 13.39 -6.86
CA PHE A 77 13.24 13.50 -6.13
C PHE A 77 14.24 12.43 -6.56
N LEU A 78 13.79 11.21 -6.88
CA LEU A 78 14.65 10.14 -7.42
C LEU A 78 15.27 10.54 -8.77
N LEU A 79 14.52 11.22 -9.64
CA LEU A 79 15.05 11.78 -10.90
C LEU A 79 16.01 12.94 -10.66
N ILE A 80 15.73 13.80 -9.67
CA ILE A 80 16.65 14.88 -9.27
C ILE A 80 17.99 14.31 -8.79
N LEU A 81 17.98 13.18 -8.06
CA LEU A 81 19.20 12.52 -7.60
C LEU A 81 20.08 11.94 -8.73
N LEU A 82 19.61 11.89 -9.98
CA LEU A 82 20.46 11.59 -11.14
C LEU A 82 21.54 12.67 -11.32
N TYR A 83 21.21 13.92 -10.99
CA TYR A 83 22.20 14.98 -10.93
C TYR A 83 23.02 14.82 -9.67
N ASN A 84 24.23 14.24 -9.78
CA ASN A 84 25.09 14.03 -8.63
C ASN A 84 26.23 15.06 -8.58
N PRO A 85 26.12 16.13 -7.77
CA PRO A 85 27.18 17.15 -7.65
C PRO A 85 28.47 16.58 -7.07
N VAL A 86 28.43 15.38 -6.47
CA VAL A 86 29.54 14.66 -5.83
C VAL A 86 30.55 14.11 -6.84
N LYS A 87 30.18 13.96 -8.12
CA LYS A 87 31.12 13.58 -9.19
C LYS A 87 32.17 14.67 -9.49
N TYR A 88 31.98 15.88 -8.95
CA TYR A 88 32.89 17.01 -9.10
C TYR A 88 33.74 17.18 -7.83
N ASP A 89 34.66 16.25 -7.61
CA ASP A 89 35.83 16.32 -6.72
C ASP A 89 35.69 17.11 -5.39
N PHE A 90 35.43 16.38 -4.29
CA PHE A 90 35.46 16.95 -2.93
C PHE A 90 36.86 17.28 -2.42
N LYS A 91 37.92 16.85 -3.08
CA LYS A 91 39.30 17.07 -2.61
C LYS A 91 39.67 18.55 -2.58
N ASN A 92 38.97 19.36 -3.39
CA ASN A 92 39.13 20.81 -3.47
C ASN A 92 38.04 21.60 -2.71
N TRP A 93 37.01 20.93 -2.17
CA TRP A 93 35.96 21.59 -1.40
C TRP A 93 36.46 21.93 0.00
N GLN A 94 36.82 23.19 0.20
CA GLN A 94 37.06 23.76 1.53
C GLN A 94 35.84 23.52 2.44
N PHE A 95 36.09 23.37 3.75
CA PHE A 95 35.03 23.26 4.75
C PHE A 95 34.19 24.55 4.77
N ASN A 96 33.00 24.51 4.19
CA ASN A 96 32.08 25.65 4.12
C ASN A 96 30.61 25.19 4.25
N ALA A 97 29.70 26.15 4.41
CA ALA A 97 28.28 25.87 4.64
C ALA A 97 27.62 25.05 3.51
N TRP A 98 28.06 25.24 2.26
CA TRP A 98 27.55 24.50 1.11
C TRP A 98 28.01 23.04 1.12
N THR A 99 29.28 22.79 1.44
CA THR A 99 29.84 21.45 1.64
C THR A 99 29.08 20.66 2.69
N LEU A 100 28.77 21.30 3.82
CA LEU A 100 27.98 20.70 4.89
C LEU A 100 26.53 20.42 4.45
N PHE A 101 25.90 21.35 3.74
CA PHE A 101 24.55 21.13 3.21
C PHE A 101 24.50 19.94 2.24
N VAL A 102 25.45 19.86 1.31
CA VAL A 102 25.53 18.74 0.36
C VAL A 102 25.80 17.44 1.09
N CYS A 103 26.73 17.38 2.05
CA CYS A 103 26.98 16.15 2.80
C CYS A 103 25.76 15.71 3.62
N TYR A 104 25.20 16.62 4.42
CA TYR A 104 24.14 16.28 5.38
C TYR A 104 22.80 16.07 4.70
N PHE A 105 22.41 16.88 3.70
CA PHE A 105 21.07 16.80 3.11
C PHE A 105 21.06 16.08 1.76
N TRP A 106 22.01 16.37 0.87
CA TRP A 106 22.01 15.82 -0.48
C TRP A 106 22.56 14.39 -0.52
N GLN A 107 23.77 14.19 -0.01
CA GLN A 107 24.49 12.91 -0.07
C GLN A 107 23.83 11.86 0.83
N SER A 108 23.31 12.27 1.99
CA SER A 108 22.48 11.39 2.82
C SER A 108 21.14 11.02 2.15
N GLN A 109 20.75 11.73 1.08
CA GLN A 109 19.47 11.58 0.39
C GLN A 109 18.28 11.76 1.37
N TYR A 110 18.41 12.67 2.34
CA TYR A 110 17.46 12.83 3.44
C TYR A 110 16.02 12.99 2.98
N ILE A 111 15.76 13.85 1.98
CA ILE A 111 14.40 14.11 1.49
C ILE A 111 13.81 12.84 0.86
N PHE A 112 14.58 12.12 0.04
CA PHE A 112 14.14 10.86 -0.56
C PHE A 112 13.73 9.84 0.51
N TRP A 113 14.62 9.57 1.46
CA TRP A 113 14.35 8.61 2.52
C TRP A 113 13.22 9.04 3.46
N SER A 114 13.01 10.35 3.64
CA SER A 114 11.87 10.89 4.39
C SER A 114 10.57 10.56 3.68
N LEU A 115 10.50 10.77 2.37
CA LEU A 115 9.31 10.43 1.56
C LEU A 115 9.04 8.92 1.55
N MET A 116 10.07 8.07 1.50
CA MET A 116 9.91 6.62 1.68
C MET A 116 9.36 6.26 3.08
N GLY A 117 9.75 7.02 4.11
CA GLY A 117 9.17 6.94 5.46
C GLY A 117 7.70 7.36 5.48
N CYS A 118 7.34 8.47 4.83
CA CYS A 118 5.96 8.93 4.66
C CYS A 118 5.09 7.86 3.98
N SER A 119 5.63 7.25 2.92
CA SER A 119 4.98 6.19 2.14
C SER A 119 4.68 4.98 3.03
N THR A 120 5.66 4.54 3.82
CA THR A 120 5.49 3.45 4.81
C THR A 120 4.44 3.79 5.86
N GLY A 121 4.49 4.99 6.45
CA GLY A 121 3.50 5.44 7.43
C GLY A 121 2.08 5.49 6.86
N ASN A 122 1.93 5.95 5.62
CA ASN A 122 0.63 5.98 4.96
C ASN A 122 0.10 4.59 4.62
N LEU A 123 0.95 3.61 4.30
CA LEU A 123 0.53 2.21 4.15
C LEU A 123 -0.01 1.61 5.45
N ILE A 124 0.60 1.94 6.60
CA ILE A 124 0.09 1.49 7.91
C ILE A 124 -1.28 2.11 8.17
N ILE A 125 -1.43 3.42 7.96
CA ILE A 125 -2.70 4.12 8.14
C ILE A 125 -3.77 3.57 7.20
N LEU A 126 -3.44 3.35 5.92
CA LEU A 126 -4.33 2.73 4.95
C LEU A 126 -4.75 1.34 5.43
N THR A 127 -3.85 0.54 6.00
CA THR A 127 -4.18 -0.79 6.51
C THR A 127 -5.10 -0.72 7.72
N LEU A 128 -4.80 0.15 8.70
CA LEU A 128 -5.61 0.38 9.90
C LEU A 128 -7.01 0.89 9.55
N GLU A 129 -7.09 1.87 8.65
CA GLU A 129 -8.36 2.42 8.14
C GLU A 129 -9.26 1.31 7.61
N ARG A 130 -8.68 0.39 6.84
CA ARG A 130 -9.41 -0.75 6.26
C ARG A 130 -9.82 -1.75 7.31
N GLY A 131 -8.95 -1.99 8.29
CA GLY A 131 -9.26 -2.78 9.47
C GLY A 131 -10.51 -2.25 10.16
N VAL A 132 -10.53 -0.97 10.50
CA VAL A 132 -11.68 -0.34 11.18
C VAL A 132 -12.93 -0.35 10.30
N ALA A 133 -12.82 0.00 9.01
CA ALA A 133 -13.95 0.02 8.08
C ALA A 133 -14.63 -1.35 7.91
N VAL A 134 -13.85 -2.43 7.98
CA VAL A 134 -14.35 -3.80 7.76
C VAL A 134 -14.76 -4.47 9.07
N VAL A 135 -13.94 -4.35 10.12
CA VAL A 135 -14.19 -4.99 11.42
C VAL A 135 -15.29 -4.27 12.19
N PHE A 136 -15.30 -2.93 12.15
CA PHE A 136 -16.21 -2.07 12.90
C PHE A 136 -16.96 -1.06 12.01
N PRO A 137 -17.82 -1.54 11.07
CA PRO A 137 -18.41 -0.69 10.03
C PRO A 137 -19.33 0.43 10.58
N ILE A 138 -20.02 0.20 11.69
CA ILE A 138 -20.91 1.20 12.32
C ILE A 138 -20.09 2.32 12.95
N ILE A 139 -19.04 1.97 13.69
CA ILE A 139 -18.12 2.94 14.31
C ILE A 139 -17.46 3.77 13.20
N TYR A 140 -16.97 3.12 12.15
CA TYR A 140 -16.36 3.79 11.01
C TYR A 140 -17.31 4.84 10.40
N ARG A 141 -18.55 4.44 10.09
CA ARG A 141 -19.56 5.34 9.51
C ARG A 141 -19.88 6.55 10.39
N ASN A 142 -19.90 6.37 11.71
CA ASN A 142 -20.33 7.41 12.65
C ASN A 142 -19.20 8.29 13.17
N ARG A 143 -17.95 7.79 13.17
CA ARG A 143 -16.79 8.49 13.75
C ARG A 143 -15.81 9.02 12.72
N VAL A 144 -15.67 8.37 11.57
CA VAL A 144 -14.68 8.77 10.56
C VAL A 144 -15.26 9.87 9.69
N THR A 145 -14.73 11.08 9.88
CA THR A 145 -15.10 12.27 9.12
C THR A 145 -13.94 12.75 8.23
N TRP A 146 -14.21 13.68 7.32
CA TRP A 146 -13.16 14.33 6.52
C TRP A 146 -12.10 15.02 7.37
N ARG A 147 -12.47 15.63 8.51
CA ARG A 147 -11.51 16.28 9.42
C ARG A 147 -10.58 15.26 10.05
N THR A 148 -11.14 14.16 10.55
CA THR A 148 -10.38 13.03 11.09
C THR A 148 -9.42 12.46 10.03
N ALA A 149 -9.92 12.23 8.81
CA ALA A 149 -9.10 11.71 7.72
C ALA A 149 -7.97 12.66 7.31
N ALA A 150 -8.20 13.98 7.30
CA ALA A 150 -7.18 14.97 7.00
C ALA A 150 -6.01 14.92 8.00
N VAL A 151 -6.28 14.72 9.29
CA VAL A 151 -5.22 14.52 10.30
C VAL A 151 -4.39 13.29 9.96
N PHE A 152 -5.03 12.15 9.68
CA PHE A 152 -4.34 10.91 9.31
C PHE A 152 -3.59 10.99 7.97
N VAL A 153 -3.93 11.93 7.09
CA VAL A 153 -3.17 12.21 5.87
C VAL A 153 -1.86 12.95 6.16
N VAL A 154 -1.86 13.86 7.13
CA VAL A 154 -0.70 14.69 7.48
C VAL A 154 0.29 13.94 8.39
N LEU A 155 -0.19 13.06 9.28
CA LEU A 155 0.65 12.33 10.24
C LEU A 155 1.85 11.58 9.60
N PRO A 156 1.69 10.85 8.47
CA PRO A 156 2.82 10.20 7.81
C PRO A 156 3.91 11.16 7.36
N TRP A 157 3.55 12.38 6.93
CA TRP A 157 4.53 13.38 6.51
C TRP A 157 5.40 13.82 7.68
N ILE A 158 4.76 14.18 8.79
CA ILE A 158 5.47 14.57 10.01
C ILE A 158 6.36 13.41 10.48
N PHE A 159 5.80 12.20 10.56
CA PHE A 159 6.55 11.02 10.98
C PHE A 159 7.74 10.74 10.07
N GLY A 160 7.57 10.72 8.75
CA GLY A 160 8.62 10.40 7.79
C GLY A 160 9.80 11.37 7.86
N PHE A 161 9.52 12.68 7.85
CA PHE A 161 10.57 13.70 7.92
C PHE A 161 11.24 13.73 9.30
N VAL A 162 10.47 13.72 10.39
CA VAL A 162 11.05 13.77 11.75
C VAL A 162 11.86 12.53 12.04
N PHE A 163 11.33 11.34 11.74
CA PHE A 163 12.05 10.10 11.99
C PHE A 163 13.34 10.05 11.18
N GLN A 164 13.34 10.45 9.91
CA GLN A 164 14.52 10.34 9.05
C GLN A 164 15.67 11.29 9.44
N LEU A 165 15.46 12.27 10.34
CA LEU A 165 16.52 13.19 10.80
C LEU A 165 17.73 12.49 11.43
N TYR A 166 17.59 11.25 11.91
CA TYR A 166 18.74 10.50 12.43
C TYR A 166 19.83 10.28 11.37
N TRP A 167 19.46 10.21 10.10
CA TRP A 167 20.38 9.87 9.02
C TRP A 167 21.34 11.01 8.66
N PRO A 168 20.87 12.24 8.37
CA PRO A 168 21.77 13.38 8.19
C PRO A 168 22.59 13.68 9.46
N SER A 169 22.06 13.44 10.66
CA SER A 169 22.79 13.72 11.91
C SER A 169 23.99 12.79 12.16
N VAL A 170 24.00 11.60 11.54
CA VAL A 170 25.15 10.69 11.59
C VAL A 170 26.06 10.84 10.38
N HIS A 171 25.74 11.66 9.38
CA HIS A 171 26.66 11.93 8.27
C HIS A 171 27.69 12.97 8.70
N HIS A 172 28.95 12.73 8.38
CA HIS A 172 30.05 13.62 8.67
C HIS A 172 30.90 13.84 7.42
N PHE A 173 31.38 15.08 7.27
CA PHE A 173 32.34 15.45 6.24
C PHE A 173 33.74 15.53 6.86
N VAL A 174 34.63 14.64 6.45
CA VAL A 174 36.03 14.58 6.93
C VAL A 174 36.93 14.33 5.73
N ASP A 175 37.99 15.14 5.58
CA ASP A 175 39.03 14.99 4.54
C ASP A 175 38.49 14.84 3.11
N GLY A 176 37.49 15.64 2.74
CA GLY A 176 36.89 15.57 1.41
C GLY A 176 35.96 14.37 1.21
N VAL A 177 35.57 13.64 2.26
CA VAL A 177 34.66 12.49 2.12
C VAL A 177 33.49 12.64 3.08
N CYS A 178 32.27 12.48 2.54
CA CYS A 178 31.04 12.44 3.33
C CYS A 178 30.64 10.99 3.63
N TYR A 179 30.74 10.55 4.89
CA TYR A 179 30.39 9.19 5.32
C TYR A 179 29.61 9.20 6.63
N PRO A 180 28.78 8.18 6.90
CA PRO A 180 28.12 8.08 8.20
C PRO A 180 29.09 7.58 9.28
N SER A 181 29.11 8.28 10.41
CA SER A 181 29.84 7.93 11.62
C SER A 181 28.92 8.06 12.83
N PHE A 182 28.88 7.03 13.67
CA PHE A 182 28.00 6.98 14.83
C PHE A 182 28.72 7.42 16.13
N GLY A 183 30.03 7.64 16.07
CA GLY A 183 30.90 8.03 17.20
C GLY A 183 31.09 6.95 18.27
N ASN A 184 30.04 6.20 18.62
CA ASN A 184 30.03 5.17 19.64
C ASN A 184 29.35 3.90 19.12
N ARG A 185 29.96 2.75 19.40
CA ARG A 185 29.48 1.44 18.99
C ARG A 185 28.07 1.11 19.52
N ASN A 186 27.78 1.47 20.76
CA ASN A 186 26.47 1.24 21.38
C ASN A 186 25.39 2.08 20.70
N VAL A 187 25.73 3.31 20.30
CA VAL A 187 24.82 4.20 19.55
C VAL A 187 24.54 3.63 18.16
N GLN A 188 25.57 3.14 17.45
CA GLN A 188 25.40 2.49 16.15
C GLN A 188 24.44 1.30 16.23
N ILE A 189 24.65 0.39 17.20
CA ILE A 189 23.77 -0.77 17.41
C ILE A 189 22.34 -0.32 17.72
N ALA A 190 22.18 0.63 18.65
CA ALA A 190 20.87 1.14 19.04
C ALA A 190 20.13 1.75 17.84
N VAL A 191 20.79 2.60 17.04
CA VAL A 191 20.21 3.18 15.83
C VAL A 191 19.83 2.10 14.82
N GLY A 192 20.70 1.13 14.56
CA GLY A 192 20.41 0.01 13.67
C GLY A 192 19.16 -0.77 14.08
N VAL A 193 19.05 -1.11 15.36
CA VAL A 193 17.91 -1.85 15.92
C VAL A 193 16.63 -1.00 15.87
N ILE A 194 16.69 0.26 16.30
CA ILE A 194 15.55 1.19 16.25
C ILE A 194 15.04 1.34 14.81
N VAL A 195 15.95 1.57 13.85
CA VAL A 195 15.59 1.71 12.44
C VAL A 195 14.94 0.44 11.90
N PHE A 196 15.51 -0.74 12.18
CA PHE A 196 14.91 -2.00 11.78
C PHE A 196 13.50 -2.20 12.35
N ILE A 197 13.32 -1.87 13.64
CA ILE A 197 12.03 -2.01 14.33
C ILE A 197 10.98 -1.09 13.68
N PHE A 198 11.30 0.19 13.48
CA PHE A 198 10.33 1.17 12.98
C PHE A 198 10.11 1.09 11.47
N LYS A 199 11.14 0.77 10.66
CA LYS A 199 11.01 0.69 9.19
C LYS A 199 10.49 -0.65 8.68
N LEU A 200 10.67 -1.75 9.42
CA LEU A 200 10.24 -3.08 8.98
C LEU A 200 9.34 -3.78 10.00
N PHE A 201 9.81 -3.97 11.23
CA PHE A 201 9.16 -4.89 12.17
C PHE A 201 7.76 -4.43 12.59
N ILE A 202 7.62 -3.20 13.10
CA ILE A 202 6.35 -2.61 13.49
C ILE A 202 5.38 -2.54 12.29
N PRO A 203 5.77 -1.98 11.12
CA PRO A 203 4.89 -1.96 9.96
C PRO A 203 4.35 -3.35 9.59
N VAL A 204 5.21 -4.36 9.48
CA VAL A 204 4.82 -5.72 9.09
C VAL A 204 3.90 -6.35 10.13
N ILE A 205 4.21 -6.23 11.43
CA ILE A 205 3.38 -6.80 12.50
C ILE A 205 2.01 -6.15 12.56
N VAL A 206 1.96 -4.81 12.53
CA VAL A 206 0.69 -4.08 12.58
C VAL A 206 -0.17 -4.46 11.38
N MET A 207 0.40 -4.44 10.17
CA MET A 207 -0.36 -4.80 8.97
C MET A 207 -0.83 -6.25 9.02
N PHE A 208 0.03 -7.19 9.42
CA PHE A 208 -0.32 -8.60 9.57
C PHE A 208 -1.46 -8.81 10.57
N ALA A 209 -1.37 -8.23 11.76
CA ALA A 209 -2.40 -8.34 12.79
C ALA A 209 -3.76 -7.80 12.31
N VAL A 210 -3.75 -6.66 11.61
CA VAL A 210 -4.96 -6.08 11.03
C VAL A 210 -5.56 -7.00 9.95
N TYR A 211 -4.75 -7.57 9.07
CA TYR A 211 -5.25 -8.51 8.06
C TYR A 211 -5.81 -9.78 8.68
N VAL A 212 -5.18 -10.32 9.72
CA VAL A 212 -5.73 -11.46 10.47
C VAL A 212 -7.11 -11.10 11.05
N ALA A 213 -7.25 -9.94 11.68
CA ALA A 213 -8.54 -9.48 12.22
C ALA A 213 -9.61 -9.31 11.11
N ILE A 214 -9.24 -8.75 9.96
CA ILE A 214 -10.11 -8.62 8.79
C ILE A 214 -10.58 -10.00 8.31
N LEU A 215 -9.65 -10.95 8.15
CA LEU A 215 -9.95 -12.30 7.68
C LEU A 215 -10.85 -13.05 8.65
N GLN A 216 -10.61 -12.93 9.97
CA GLN A 216 -11.44 -13.52 11.00
C GLN A 216 -12.88 -12.97 10.98
N ARG A 217 -13.05 -11.67 10.76
CA ARG A 217 -14.39 -11.05 10.67
C ARG A 217 -15.20 -11.51 9.46
N ILE A 218 -14.50 -11.77 8.35
CA ILE A 218 -15.08 -12.11 7.06
C ILE A 218 -15.48 -13.59 6.96
N LYS A 219 -14.88 -14.47 7.77
CA LYS A 219 -15.24 -15.89 7.79
C LYS A 219 -16.76 -16.02 7.97
N PRO A 220 -17.46 -16.78 7.10
CA PRO A 220 -18.89 -16.98 7.25
C PRO A 220 -19.13 -17.63 8.61
N LYS A 221 -19.97 -17.00 9.45
CA LYS A 221 -20.54 -17.72 10.58
C LYS A 221 -21.43 -18.78 9.97
N VAL A 222 -21.01 -20.05 10.07
CA VAL A 222 -21.92 -21.17 9.82
C VAL A 222 -22.98 -21.06 10.91
N THR A 223 -24.11 -20.43 10.59
CA THR A 223 -25.32 -20.59 11.38
C THR A 223 -25.65 -22.07 11.27
N GLN A 224 -25.29 -22.86 12.27
CA GLN A 224 -25.89 -24.17 12.42
C GLN A 224 -27.38 -23.93 12.57
N VAL A 225 -28.13 -24.13 11.49
CA VAL A 225 -29.53 -24.51 11.58
C VAL A 225 -29.47 -25.85 12.31
N ARG A 226 -29.61 -25.81 13.63
CA ARG A 226 -29.90 -27.01 14.42
C ARG A 226 -31.18 -27.56 13.83
N ASN A 227 -31.06 -28.67 13.09
CA ASN A 227 -32.20 -29.53 12.77
C ASN A 227 -32.74 -30.04 14.11
N GLY A 228 -33.55 -29.22 14.77
CA GLY A 228 -34.48 -29.70 15.78
C GLY A 228 -35.50 -30.51 15.03
N ASN A 229 -35.44 -31.84 15.18
CA ASN A 229 -36.57 -32.70 14.85
C ASN A 229 -37.84 -32.08 15.44
N PRO A 230 -38.95 -32.00 14.69
CA PRO A 230 -40.25 -31.77 15.30
C PRO A 230 -40.57 -33.01 16.12
N SER A 231 -40.28 -32.97 17.42
CA SER A 231 -40.86 -33.93 18.36
C SER A 231 -42.36 -33.65 18.42
N LEU A 232 -43.14 -34.58 17.85
CA LEU A 232 -44.59 -34.66 17.94
C LEU A 232 -45.05 -34.57 19.42
N PRO A 233 -46.23 -34.00 19.72
CA PRO A 233 -46.75 -33.93 21.07
C PRO A 233 -47.32 -35.28 21.51
N ASN A 234 -46.84 -35.82 22.64
CA ASN A 234 -47.50 -36.96 23.29
C ASN A 234 -48.80 -36.48 23.94
N ALA A 235 -49.90 -37.08 23.50
CA ALA A 235 -51.21 -36.98 24.08
C ALA A 235 -51.20 -37.42 25.56
N THR A 236 -51.89 -36.68 26.42
CA THR A 236 -52.43 -37.24 27.66
C THR A 236 -53.93 -36.98 27.71
N THR A 237 -54.66 -38.08 27.63
CA THR A 237 -56.09 -38.24 27.77
C THR A 237 -56.59 -37.74 29.13
N GLN A 238 -57.62 -36.88 29.16
CA GLN A 238 -58.54 -36.80 30.30
C GLN A 238 -59.94 -36.33 29.88
N ARG A 239 -60.93 -36.87 30.61
CA ARG A 239 -62.35 -37.12 30.29
C ARG A 239 -63.24 -35.88 30.06
N ALA A 240 -64.34 -36.12 29.34
CA ALA A 240 -65.55 -35.28 29.21
C ALA A 240 -66.28 -35.00 30.55
N PRO A 241 -67.24 -34.05 30.59
CA PRO A 241 -68.62 -34.40 30.24
C PRO A 241 -69.46 -33.34 29.47
N LEU A 242 -70.26 -33.86 28.53
CA LEU A 242 -71.68 -33.60 28.20
C LEU A 242 -72.36 -32.28 28.61
N HIS A 243 -72.78 -31.46 27.63
CA HIS A 243 -74.16 -30.95 27.46
C HIS A 243 -74.33 -30.13 26.15
N ALA A 244 -75.38 -30.46 25.39
CA ALA A 244 -75.92 -29.74 24.21
C ALA A 244 -76.77 -28.50 24.68
N PRO A 245 -77.35 -27.60 23.83
CA PRO A 245 -77.82 -27.80 22.45
C PRO A 245 -77.60 -26.65 21.42
N ILE A 246 -77.95 -26.99 20.18
CA ILE A 246 -78.00 -26.19 18.93
C ILE A 246 -79.17 -25.17 18.97
N PRO A 247 -79.13 -24.07 18.20
CA PRO A 247 -80.09 -23.94 17.10
C PRO A 247 -79.50 -23.43 15.76
N ASP A 248 -80.18 -23.86 14.70
CA ASP A 248 -80.01 -23.60 13.27
C ASP A 248 -79.86 -22.13 12.86
N THR A 249 -79.15 -21.87 11.75
CA THR A 249 -79.76 -21.26 10.54
C THR A 249 -78.84 -21.23 9.30
N GLN A 250 -79.27 -22.00 8.29
CA GLN A 250 -79.32 -21.73 6.85
C GLN A 250 -78.21 -21.00 6.07
N LYS A 251 -77.76 -21.72 5.01
CA LYS A 251 -77.57 -21.30 3.61
C LYS A 251 -76.46 -20.25 3.36
N THR A 252 -75.42 -20.56 2.60
CA THR A 252 -75.54 -20.57 1.13
C THR A 252 -74.34 -21.24 0.44
N THR A 253 -74.69 -21.89 -0.67
CA THR A 253 -73.91 -22.46 -1.77
C THR A 253 -72.62 -21.72 -2.18
N LYS A 254 -71.57 -22.50 -2.50
CA LYS A 254 -70.88 -22.48 -3.81
C LYS A 254 -69.89 -23.65 -3.93
N ASN A 255 -70.20 -24.57 -4.84
CA ASN A 255 -69.30 -25.62 -5.30
C ASN A 255 -68.35 -25.03 -6.35
N TRP A 256 -67.05 -25.29 -6.23
CA TRP A 256 -66.20 -25.65 -7.36
C TRP A 256 -65.18 -26.69 -6.91
N ALA A 257 -65.18 -27.79 -7.66
CA ALA A 257 -64.25 -28.89 -7.54
C ALA A 257 -62.85 -28.50 -8.03
N THR A 258 -61.91 -29.39 -7.68
CA THR A 258 -60.65 -29.73 -8.36
C THR A 258 -59.37 -29.07 -7.84
N THR A 259 -58.72 -29.81 -6.94
CA THR A 259 -57.28 -29.81 -6.69
C THR A 259 -56.52 -30.20 -7.97
N PRO A 260 -55.33 -29.62 -8.23
CA PRO A 260 -54.16 -30.50 -8.23
C PRO A 260 -52.95 -29.92 -7.49
N ALA A 261 -52.29 -30.82 -6.75
CA ALA A 261 -50.85 -30.88 -6.47
C ALA A 261 -50.12 -29.58 -6.06
N ALA A 262 -50.08 -29.33 -4.76
CA ALA A 262 -49.00 -28.59 -4.14
C ALA A 262 -47.75 -29.50 -4.06
N GLY A 263 -46.66 -29.12 -4.71
CA GLY A 263 -45.44 -29.93 -4.67
C GLY A 263 -44.28 -29.47 -5.54
N GLU A 264 -44.07 -28.17 -5.76
CA GLU A 264 -42.74 -27.69 -6.18
C GLU A 264 -42.04 -27.05 -4.97
N ALA A 265 -41.06 -27.79 -4.45
CA ALA A 265 -40.09 -27.26 -3.50
C ALA A 265 -39.43 -26.01 -4.09
N PRO A 266 -39.18 -24.94 -3.30
CA PRO A 266 -38.41 -23.82 -3.78
C PRO A 266 -37.01 -24.34 -4.13
N LYS A 267 -36.68 -24.35 -5.43
CA LYS A 267 -35.32 -24.60 -5.92
C LYS A 267 -34.38 -23.75 -5.10
N SER A 268 -33.43 -24.40 -4.42
CA SER A 268 -32.44 -23.75 -3.59
C SER A 268 -31.79 -22.62 -4.39
N THR A 269 -32.15 -21.39 -4.07
CA THR A 269 -31.42 -20.21 -4.53
C THR A 269 -30.02 -20.37 -3.96
N SER A 270 -29.10 -20.85 -4.80
CA SER A 270 -27.66 -20.81 -4.54
C SER A 270 -27.39 -19.43 -3.98
N GLN A 271 -26.99 -19.36 -2.71
CA GLN A 271 -26.74 -18.12 -2.01
C GLN A 271 -25.62 -17.40 -2.74
N ALA A 272 -25.99 -16.58 -3.72
CA ALA A 272 -25.10 -15.64 -4.35
C ALA A 272 -24.64 -14.71 -3.24
N VAL A 273 -23.43 -14.96 -2.73
CA VAL A 273 -22.73 -14.07 -1.79
C VAL A 273 -22.98 -12.63 -2.27
N PRO A 274 -23.60 -11.75 -1.47
CA PRO A 274 -24.04 -10.44 -1.92
C PRO A 274 -22.91 -9.73 -2.65
N GLN A 275 -23.19 -9.16 -3.82
CA GLN A 275 -22.22 -8.52 -4.71
C GLN A 275 -21.35 -7.47 -3.98
N THR A 276 -21.90 -6.84 -2.94
CA THR A 276 -21.21 -5.92 -2.01
C THR A 276 -20.12 -6.57 -1.15
N HIS A 277 -20.27 -7.84 -0.74
CA HIS A 277 -19.27 -8.59 0.01
C HIS A 277 -18.06 -8.95 -0.87
N ARG A 278 -18.32 -9.43 -2.10
CA ARG A 278 -17.26 -9.79 -3.07
C ARG A 278 -16.38 -8.58 -3.47
N ILE A 279 -16.97 -7.40 -3.62
CA ILE A 279 -16.24 -6.17 -3.95
C ILE A 279 -15.29 -5.74 -2.82
N ARG A 280 -15.71 -5.86 -1.54
CA ARG A 280 -14.86 -5.53 -0.38
C ARG A 280 -13.65 -6.45 -0.28
N LEU A 281 -13.82 -7.74 -0.59
CA LEU A 281 -12.73 -8.73 -0.59
C LEU A 281 -11.65 -8.44 -1.62
N ASN A 282 -12.02 -7.99 -2.81
CA ASN A 282 -11.05 -7.67 -3.85
C ASN A 282 -10.18 -6.48 -3.45
N ILE A 283 -10.76 -5.48 -2.79
CA ILE A 283 -10.00 -4.35 -2.23
C ILE A 283 -9.03 -4.84 -1.15
N ILE A 284 -9.48 -5.69 -0.21
CA ILE A 284 -8.61 -6.23 0.84
C ILE A 284 -7.46 -7.06 0.26
N LYS A 285 -7.73 -7.94 -0.72
CA LYS A 285 -6.70 -8.71 -1.43
C LYS A 285 -5.69 -7.82 -2.15
N THR A 286 -6.14 -6.69 -2.66
CA THR A 286 -5.28 -5.69 -3.31
C THR A 286 -4.35 -5.06 -2.28
N LEU A 287 -4.88 -4.65 -1.13
CA LEU A 287 -4.07 -4.04 -0.07
C LEU A 287 -3.11 -5.02 0.60
N LEU A 288 -3.54 -6.27 0.81
CA LEU A 288 -2.65 -7.34 1.26
C LEU A 288 -1.48 -7.54 0.29
N LEU A 289 -1.74 -7.50 -1.02
CA LEU A 289 -0.68 -7.57 -2.02
C LEU A 289 0.29 -6.39 -1.88
N VAL A 290 -0.20 -5.16 -1.70
CA VAL A 290 0.66 -3.98 -1.45
C VAL A 290 1.56 -4.21 -0.22
N THR A 291 1.00 -4.73 0.88
CA THR A 291 1.78 -5.04 2.09
C THR A 291 2.84 -6.11 1.88
N VAL A 292 2.52 -7.18 1.14
CA VAL A 292 3.50 -8.23 0.83
C VAL A 292 4.65 -7.65 -0.01
N VAL A 293 4.33 -6.85 -1.02
CA VAL A 293 5.34 -6.17 -1.85
C VAL A 293 6.20 -5.24 -0.99
N PHE A 294 5.59 -4.46 -0.09
CA PHE A 294 6.31 -3.64 0.87
C PHE A 294 7.31 -4.47 1.69
N ALA A 295 6.86 -5.55 2.33
CA ALA A 295 7.72 -6.39 3.17
C ALA A 295 8.89 -6.98 2.36
N VAL A 296 8.62 -7.52 1.17
CA VAL A 296 9.64 -8.09 0.28
C VAL A 296 10.66 -7.04 -0.15
N CYS A 297 10.21 -5.84 -0.49
CA CYS A 297 11.10 -4.80 -1.00
C CYS A 297 11.96 -4.15 0.08
N TRP A 298 11.44 -4.04 1.32
CA TRP A 298 12.18 -3.44 2.43
C TRP A 298 13.10 -4.41 3.15
N THR A 299 12.77 -5.70 3.19
CA THR A 299 13.52 -6.70 3.97
C THR A 299 15.02 -6.74 3.62
N PRO A 300 15.45 -6.81 2.35
CA PRO A 300 16.87 -6.90 2.01
C PRO A 300 17.68 -5.72 2.58
N THR A 301 17.21 -4.48 2.34
CA THR A 301 17.90 -3.27 2.79
C THR A 301 17.96 -3.20 4.31
N GLN A 302 16.85 -3.52 4.98
CA GLN A 302 16.79 -3.44 6.44
C GLN A 302 17.64 -4.52 7.12
N LEU A 303 17.75 -5.71 6.54
CA LEU A 303 18.64 -6.75 7.04
C LEU A 303 20.11 -6.38 6.84
N VAL A 304 20.50 -5.91 5.65
CA VAL A 304 21.87 -5.46 5.39
C VAL A 304 22.25 -4.32 6.32
N PHE A 305 21.36 -3.32 6.49
CA PHE A 305 21.58 -2.21 7.40
C PHE A 305 21.69 -2.66 8.86
N LEU A 306 20.84 -3.59 9.30
CA LEU A 306 20.91 -4.15 10.66
C LEU A 306 22.24 -4.88 10.89
N VAL A 307 22.64 -5.77 9.97
CA VAL A 307 23.88 -6.53 10.09
C VAL A 307 25.11 -5.61 10.12
N TYR A 308 25.15 -4.57 9.27
CA TYR A 308 26.19 -3.55 9.33
C TYR A 308 26.26 -2.89 10.72
N ASN A 309 25.11 -2.44 11.25
CA ASN A 309 25.07 -1.80 12.56
C ASN A 309 25.37 -2.78 13.71
N LEU A 310 25.13 -4.08 13.54
CA LEU A 310 25.54 -5.14 14.46
C LEU A 310 27.01 -5.56 14.30
N GLY A 311 27.77 -4.91 13.41
CA GLY A 311 29.22 -5.12 13.24
C GLY A 311 29.57 -6.29 12.36
N GLY A 312 28.63 -6.76 11.54
CA GLY A 312 28.91 -7.74 10.49
C GLY A 312 29.79 -7.14 9.39
N PRO A 313 30.41 -7.99 8.55
CA PRO A 313 31.35 -7.60 7.50
C PRO A 313 30.64 -7.07 6.25
N LEU A 314 29.66 -6.18 6.41
CA LEU A 314 28.90 -5.58 5.31
C LEU A 314 29.19 -4.10 5.25
N ASP A 315 29.33 -3.56 4.04
CA ASP A 315 29.51 -2.13 3.82
C ASP A 315 28.23 -1.50 3.23
N ILE A 316 27.78 -0.41 3.84
CA ILE A 316 26.68 0.43 3.36
C ILE A 316 27.00 1.18 2.05
N ARG A 317 28.26 1.19 1.61
CA ARG A 317 28.67 1.65 0.29
C ARG A 317 28.88 0.51 -0.70
N GLY A 318 28.84 -0.73 -0.22
CA GLY A 318 29.06 -1.93 -1.01
C GLY A 318 27.90 -2.26 -1.96
N THR A 319 28.19 -3.15 -2.90
CA THR A 319 27.27 -3.59 -3.95
C THR A 319 25.97 -4.17 -3.40
N LEU A 320 26.06 -5.01 -2.37
CA LEU A 320 24.89 -5.66 -1.78
C LEU A 320 23.90 -4.63 -1.19
N TYR A 321 24.39 -3.63 -0.47
CA TYR A 321 23.53 -2.57 0.06
C TYR A 321 22.90 -1.75 -1.07
N LYS A 322 23.70 -1.30 -2.03
CA LYS A 322 23.21 -0.55 -3.19
C LYS A 322 22.12 -1.29 -3.97
N LEU A 323 22.31 -2.58 -4.26
CA LEU A 323 21.32 -3.42 -4.93
C LEU A 323 20.07 -3.62 -4.07
N SER A 324 20.23 -3.80 -2.76
CA SER A 324 19.08 -3.93 -1.84
C SER A 324 18.22 -2.66 -1.83
N VAL A 325 18.84 -1.48 -1.85
CA VAL A 325 18.17 -0.17 -1.92
C VAL A 325 17.37 -0.02 -3.22
N VAL A 326 17.88 -0.50 -4.36
CA VAL A 326 17.14 -0.50 -5.63
C VAL A 326 15.82 -1.28 -5.52
N VAL A 327 15.78 -2.39 -4.77
CA VAL A 327 14.54 -3.15 -4.55
C VAL A 327 13.49 -2.31 -3.80
N VAL A 328 13.92 -1.45 -2.86
CA VAL A 328 13.01 -0.58 -2.11
C VAL A 328 12.25 0.37 -3.03
N PHE A 329 12.89 0.83 -4.11
CA PHE A 329 12.29 1.76 -5.07
C PHE A 329 11.10 1.17 -5.83
N ILE A 330 10.92 -0.15 -5.87
CA ILE A 330 9.72 -0.77 -6.47
C ILE A 330 8.44 -0.19 -5.86
N ASN A 331 8.46 0.13 -4.55
CA ASN A 331 7.33 0.72 -3.84
C ASN A 331 6.84 2.04 -4.46
N ILE A 332 7.70 2.80 -5.14
CA ILE A 332 7.33 4.12 -5.66
C ILE A 332 6.43 4.03 -6.90
N TRP A 333 6.44 2.91 -7.65
CA TRP A 333 5.73 2.81 -8.93
C TRP A 333 4.77 1.62 -9.02
N ILE A 334 4.92 0.61 -8.16
CA ILE A 334 4.08 -0.59 -8.20
C ILE A 334 2.64 -0.32 -7.72
N ASN A 335 2.44 0.68 -6.86
CA ASN A 335 1.13 1.00 -6.27
C ASN A 335 0.05 1.30 -7.34
N PRO A 336 0.28 2.23 -8.29
CA PRO A 336 -0.61 2.43 -9.44
C PRO A 336 -0.96 1.17 -10.20
N VAL A 337 0.03 0.30 -10.49
CA VAL A 337 -0.16 -0.97 -11.20
C VAL A 337 -1.10 -1.88 -10.42
N ILE A 338 -0.91 -2.00 -9.10
CA ILE A 338 -1.78 -2.81 -8.25
C ILE A 338 -3.22 -2.27 -8.26
N TYR A 339 -3.40 -0.94 -8.23
CA TYR A 339 -4.72 -0.31 -8.28
C TYR A 339 -5.39 -0.47 -9.66
N THR A 340 -4.66 -0.30 -10.77
CA THR A 340 -5.21 -0.39 -12.13
C THR A 340 -5.72 -1.79 -12.43
N PHE A 341 -5.02 -2.84 -12.00
CA PHE A 341 -5.40 -4.22 -12.32
C PHE A 341 -6.49 -4.79 -11.41
N LYS A 342 -6.62 -4.29 -10.16
CA LYS A 342 -7.54 -4.90 -9.19
C LYS A 342 -8.71 -4.03 -8.75
N TYR A 343 -8.66 -2.70 -8.93
CA TYR A 343 -9.73 -1.81 -8.50
C TYR A 343 -10.69 -1.46 -9.66
N ARG A 344 -11.77 -2.25 -9.80
CA ARG A 344 -12.77 -2.09 -10.89
C ARG A 344 -13.31 -0.66 -11.04
N LYS A 345 -13.60 0.03 -9.93
CA LYS A 345 -14.07 1.43 -10.00
C LYS A 345 -13.03 2.38 -10.62
N PHE A 346 -11.75 2.08 -10.42
CA PHE A 346 -10.66 2.83 -11.03
C PHE A 346 -10.48 2.45 -12.49
N GLN A 347 -10.65 1.18 -12.87
CA GLN A 347 -10.71 0.76 -14.29
C GLN A 347 -11.83 1.47 -15.04
N ASP A 348 -13.02 1.55 -14.44
CA ASP A 348 -14.14 2.31 -15.00
C ASP A 348 -13.81 3.80 -15.11
N GLY A 349 -13.09 4.33 -14.12
CA GLY A 349 -12.60 5.70 -14.14
C GLY A 349 -11.57 5.96 -15.24
N LEU A 350 -10.63 5.04 -15.47
CA LEU A 350 -9.67 5.09 -16.57
C LEU A 350 -10.39 5.07 -17.91
N ARG A 351 -11.32 4.13 -18.13
CA ARG A 351 -12.14 4.08 -19.34
C ARG A 351 -12.89 5.40 -19.55
N LYS A 352 -13.52 5.95 -18.52
CA LYS A 352 -14.17 7.27 -18.62
C LYS A 352 -13.18 8.40 -18.90
N THR A 353 -11.97 8.34 -18.38
CA THR A 353 -10.98 9.41 -18.60
C THR A 353 -10.47 9.43 -20.04
N PHE A 354 -10.27 8.26 -20.66
CA PHE A 354 -9.68 8.15 -22.01
C PHE A 354 -10.67 7.80 -23.13
N CYS A 355 -11.86 7.28 -22.83
CA CYS A 355 -12.86 6.87 -23.83
C CYS A 355 -14.00 7.89 -24.04
N LEU A 356 -13.89 9.12 -23.53
CA LEU A 356 -14.88 10.20 -23.76
C LEU A 356 -14.91 10.75 -25.20
N GLY A 357 -14.37 10.01 -26.19
CA GLY A 357 -14.50 10.28 -27.61
C GLY A 357 -15.57 9.44 -28.35
N GLN A 358 -16.21 8.46 -27.71
CA GLN A 358 -17.24 7.64 -28.37
C GLN A 358 -18.64 7.98 -27.86
N ARG A 359 -19.26 8.92 -28.59
CA ARG A 359 -20.70 9.22 -28.76
C ARG A 359 -21.68 8.53 -27.79
N GLN A 360 -22.38 9.35 -27.01
CA GLN A 360 -23.83 9.17 -26.89
C GLN A 360 -24.45 9.50 -28.25
N THR A 361 -24.73 8.50 -29.08
CA THR A 361 -25.79 8.64 -30.06
C THR A 361 -27.08 8.73 -29.27
N THR A 362 -27.57 9.96 -29.08
CA THR A 362 -28.95 10.24 -28.71
C THR A 362 -29.85 9.42 -29.62
N GLY A 363 -30.56 8.44 -29.06
CA GLY A 363 -31.68 7.82 -29.74
C GLY A 363 -32.68 8.91 -30.08
N ALA A 364 -32.89 9.12 -31.37
CA ALA A 364 -33.99 9.94 -31.85
C ALA A 364 -35.30 9.27 -31.38
N PRO A 365 -36.29 10.02 -30.87
CA PRO A 365 -37.63 9.49 -30.71
C PRO A 365 -38.25 9.35 -32.10
N SER A 366 -38.57 8.12 -32.49
CA SER A 366 -39.40 7.84 -33.65
C SER A 366 -40.83 8.29 -33.34
N THR A 367 -41.19 9.49 -33.79
CA THR A 367 -42.57 9.94 -33.85
C THR A 367 -43.29 9.11 -34.91
N VAL A 368 -44.12 8.16 -34.49
CA VAL A 368 -45.08 7.47 -35.36
C VAL A 368 -46.21 8.45 -35.67
N LEU A 369 -46.21 8.99 -36.88
CA LEU A 369 -47.36 9.66 -37.49
C LEU A 369 -48.34 8.58 -37.97
N THR A 370 -49.42 8.36 -37.23
CA THR A 370 -50.65 7.74 -37.76
C THR A 370 -51.56 8.86 -38.25
N LEU A 371 -51.63 9.02 -39.57
CA LEU A 371 -52.74 9.65 -40.28
C LEU A 371 -53.25 8.61 -41.28
N GLY A 372 -54.49 8.19 -41.08
CA GLY A 372 -55.24 7.20 -41.85
C GLY A 372 -56.59 6.99 -41.21
#